data_AF-A0A7S3JLF9-F1
#
_entry.id   AF-A0A7S3JLF9-F1
#
_cell.length_a   1.000
_cell.length_b   1.000
_cell.length_c   1.000
_cell.angle_alpha   90.00
_cell.angle_beta   90.00
_cell.angle_gamma   90.00
#
_symmetry.space_group_name_H-M   'P 1'
#
loop_
_entity.id
_entity.type
_entity.pdbx_description
1 polymer ?
#
loop_
_entity_poly.entity_id
_entity_poly.type
_entity_poly.pdbx_seq_one_letter_code
_entity_poly.pdbx_strand_id
1 'polypeptide(L)'
;MKNKIKMAKEFVDFARSVIDLENSRTLDHFFAKIYYYSGFIYERLGNLNEFTPSFLDAYRAACHRNDEQTQATVINYILRSYIKDHLYNQAANLIEICSLPENVSPNQQARNLYYEAKIEAIQMKYAEAQVHVIHAIRKASEYVGKAFRIQALKLRIIVTLLMGEIPDRSLFSDPD
;
A
#
# COMPACT_ATOMS: atom_id res chain seq x y z
N MET A 1 20.37 -1.07 17.82
CA MET A 1 19.28 -0.84 16.84
C MET A 1 17.89 -0.99 17.47
N LYS A 2 17.63 -2.04 18.29
CA LYS A 2 16.34 -2.25 18.99
C LYS A 2 15.87 -1.08 19.87
N ASN A 3 16.76 -0.41 20.62
CA ASN A 3 16.38 0.75 21.44
C ASN A 3 15.84 1.94 20.63
N LYS A 4 16.40 2.20 19.44
CA LYS A 4 15.91 3.28 18.56
C LYS A 4 14.52 2.98 18.01
N ILE A 5 14.21 1.71 17.73
CA ILE A 5 12.89 1.28 17.26
C ILE A 5 11.85 1.39 18.38
N LYS A 6 12.24 1.08 19.63
CA LYS A 6 11.36 1.25 20.79
C LYS A 6 11.01 2.73 21.04
N MET A 7 12.00 3.62 21.00
CA MET A 7 11.77 5.07 21.10
C MET A 7 10.88 5.59 19.95
N ALA A 8 11.08 5.07 18.72
CA ALA A 8 10.26 5.44 17.59
C ALA A 8 8.79 4.98 17.76
N LYS A 9 8.56 3.82 18.37
CA LYS A 9 7.22 3.34 18.71
C LYS A 9 6.55 4.28 19.72
N GLU A 10 7.23 4.61 20.82
CA GLU A 10 6.72 5.53 21.84
C GLU A 10 6.37 6.90 21.25
N PHE A 11 7.21 7.42 20.33
CA PHE A 11 6.94 8.67 19.63
C PHE A 11 5.69 8.60 18.74
N VAL A 12 5.51 7.49 18.01
CA VAL A 12 4.34 7.30 17.15
C VAL A 12 3.06 7.15 17.96
N ASP A 13 3.11 6.41 19.06
CA ASP A 13 1.98 6.24 19.97
C ASP A 13 1.57 7.59 20.58
N PHE A 14 2.55 8.43 20.95
CA PHE A 14 2.31 9.81 21.38
C PHE A 14 1.75 10.68 20.25
N ALA A 15 2.33 10.61 19.05
CA ALA A 15 1.86 11.39 17.92
C ALA A 15 0.40 11.08 17.62
N ARG A 16 -0.01 9.80 17.72
CA ARG A 16 -1.39 9.39 17.52
C ARG A 16 -2.35 9.96 18.55
N SER A 17 -2.00 9.95 19.84
CA SER A 17 -2.89 10.53 20.86
C SER A 17 -3.11 12.03 20.65
N VAL A 18 -2.12 12.73 20.06
CA VAL A 18 -2.26 14.13 19.66
C VAL A 18 -3.16 14.29 18.44
N ILE A 19 -3.14 13.36 17.47
CA ILE A 19 -4.06 13.36 16.31
C ILE A 19 -5.51 13.27 16.77
N ASP A 20 -5.81 12.43 17.76
CA ASP A 20 -7.18 12.25 18.26
C ASP A 20 -7.74 13.53 18.92
N LEU A 21 -6.86 14.44 19.36
CA LEU A 21 -7.22 15.71 20.00
C LEU A 21 -7.42 16.86 18.99
N GLU A 22 -6.73 16.85 17.85
CA GLU A 22 -6.71 17.94 16.88
C GLU A 22 -7.33 17.53 15.54
N ASN A 23 -8.44 18.17 15.15
CA ASN A 23 -9.22 17.85 13.95
C ASN A 23 -9.18 18.96 12.90
N SER A 24 -7.98 19.29 12.40
CA SER A 24 -7.82 20.23 11.29
C SER A 24 -7.45 19.52 9.98
N ARG A 25 -8.15 19.85 8.89
CA ARG A 25 -7.84 19.36 7.51
C ARG A 25 -6.45 19.75 7.03
N THR A 26 -5.85 20.80 7.59
CA THR A 26 -4.46 21.18 7.27
C THR A 26 -3.45 20.11 7.70
N LEU A 27 -3.85 19.21 8.61
CA LEU A 27 -2.99 18.16 9.16
C LEU A 27 -3.16 16.80 8.45
N ASP A 28 -4.04 16.67 7.46
CA ASP A 28 -4.31 15.40 6.77
C ASP A 28 -3.03 14.76 6.18
N HIS A 29 -2.15 15.58 5.59
CA HIS A 29 -0.85 15.11 5.08
C HIS A 29 0.11 14.65 6.19
N PHE A 30 0.04 15.30 7.35
CA PHE A 30 0.83 14.90 8.52
C PHE A 30 0.30 13.60 9.12
N PHE A 31 -1.03 13.45 9.20
CA PHE A 31 -1.68 12.22 9.64
C PHE A 31 -1.29 11.03 8.76
N ALA A 32 -1.37 11.19 7.44
CA ALA A 32 -0.93 10.17 6.49
C ALA A 32 0.54 9.76 6.72
N LYS A 33 1.43 10.73 6.99
CA LYS A 33 2.84 10.45 7.31
C LYS A 33 3.02 9.73 8.64
N ILE A 34 2.28 10.11 9.68
CA ILE A 34 2.34 9.45 10.98
C ILE A 34 1.93 7.99 10.81
N TYR A 35 0.79 7.71 10.19
CA TYR A 35 0.33 6.33 9.92
C TYR A 35 1.31 5.54 9.05
N TYR A 36 1.97 6.18 8.08
CA TYR A 36 3.05 5.55 7.32
C TYR A 36 4.21 5.10 8.22
N TYR A 37 4.70 5.99 9.09
CA TYR A 37 5.78 5.64 10.01
C TYR A 37 5.35 4.60 11.05
N SER A 38 4.11 4.66 11.53
CA SER A 38 3.52 3.61 12.37
C SER A 38 3.64 2.26 11.68
N GLY A 39 3.09 2.14 10.46
CA GLY A 39 3.11 0.89 9.70
C GLY A 39 4.53 0.38 9.46
N PHE A 40 5.46 1.26 9.13
CA PHE A 40 6.86 0.90 8.95
C PHE A 40 7.53 0.34 10.23
N ILE A 41 7.28 0.97 11.38
CA ILE A 41 7.84 0.54 12.67
C ILE A 41 7.25 -0.82 13.08
N TYR A 42 5.93 -0.97 13.00
CA TYR A 42 5.25 -2.23 13.31
C TYR A 42 5.66 -3.36 12.36
N GLU A 43 5.88 -3.05 11.07
CA GLU A 43 6.42 -4.00 10.10
C GLU A 43 7.84 -4.45 10.48
N ARG A 44 8.69 -3.52 10.92
CA ARG A 44 10.06 -3.82 11.34
C ARG A 44 10.12 -4.62 12.65
N LEU A 45 9.13 -4.45 13.53
CA LEU A 45 8.97 -5.23 14.75
C LEU A 45 8.38 -6.61 14.49
N GLY A 46 7.75 -6.83 13.34
CA GLY A 46 7.09 -8.09 12.99
C GLY A 46 5.63 -8.16 13.43
N ASN A 47 5.11 -7.16 14.14
CA ASN A 47 3.78 -7.14 14.76
C ASN A 47 2.76 -6.32 13.96
N LEU A 48 2.84 -6.34 12.63
CA LEU A 48 1.93 -5.55 11.79
C LEU A 48 0.46 -5.96 12.01
N ASN A 49 0.22 -7.25 12.21
CA ASN A 49 -1.11 -7.86 12.30
C ASN A 49 -1.86 -7.40 13.56
N GLU A 50 -1.14 -7.20 14.67
CA GLU A 50 -1.70 -6.66 15.91
C GLU A 50 -2.22 -5.23 15.72
N PHE A 51 -1.63 -4.49 14.77
CA PHE A 51 -1.97 -3.09 14.51
C PHE A 51 -3.00 -2.92 13.37
N THR A 52 -3.29 -3.97 12.60
CA THR A 52 -4.30 -3.97 11.53
C THR A 52 -5.69 -3.51 11.98
N PRO A 53 -6.24 -3.93 13.13
CA PRO A 53 -7.52 -3.42 13.62
C PRO A 53 -7.50 -1.89 13.82
N SER A 54 -6.37 -1.40 14.32
CA SER A 54 -6.16 0.02 14.53
C SER A 54 -6.11 0.82 13.23
N PHE A 55 -5.53 0.24 12.18
CA PHE A 55 -5.58 0.80 10.83
C PHE A 55 -7.00 0.79 10.26
N LEU A 56 -7.80 -0.26 10.49
CA LEU A 56 -9.19 -0.29 10.02
C LEU A 56 -10.04 0.80 10.68
N ASP A 57 -9.85 1.04 11.98
CA ASP A 57 -10.54 2.12 12.69
C ASP A 57 -10.08 3.50 12.20
N ALA A 58 -8.78 3.67 11.97
CA ALA A 58 -8.24 4.88 11.36
C ALA A 58 -8.78 5.13 9.94
N TYR A 59 -8.96 4.08 9.14
CA TYR A 59 -9.54 4.16 7.81
C TYR A 59 -11.01 4.64 7.88
N ARG A 60 -11.82 4.03 8.75
CA ARG A 60 -13.22 4.45 8.96
C ARG A 60 -13.33 5.91 9.40
N ALA A 61 -12.48 6.31 10.35
CA ALA A 61 -12.41 7.70 10.79
C ALA A 61 -12.01 8.64 9.65
N ALA A 62 -11.02 8.27 8.84
CA ALA A 62 -10.57 9.05 7.69
C ALA A 62 -11.64 9.14 6.58
N CYS A 63 -12.44 8.09 6.36
CA CYS A 63 -13.61 8.12 5.49
C CYS A 63 -14.66 9.12 5.98
N HIS A 64 -14.96 9.12 7.29
CA HIS A 64 -15.89 10.08 7.86
C HIS A 64 -15.43 11.54 7.72
N ARG A 65 -14.11 11.78 7.83
CA ARG A 65 -13.51 13.12 7.67
C ARG A 65 -13.28 13.54 6.22
N ASN A 66 -13.44 12.63 5.26
CA ASN A 66 -13.00 12.78 3.87
C ASN A 66 -11.49 13.08 3.71
N ASP A 67 -10.66 12.48 4.56
CA ASP A 67 -9.20 12.56 4.47
C ASP A 67 -8.66 11.50 3.50
N GLU A 68 -8.53 11.89 2.23
CA GLU A 68 -8.14 11.00 1.14
C GLU A 68 -6.68 10.49 1.26
N GLN A 69 -5.78 11.30 1.82
CA GLN A 69 -4.35 10.93 1.93
C GLN A 69 -4.14 9.87 3.00
N THR A 70 -4.82 10.00 4.15
CA THR A 70 -4.78 9.01 5.20
C THR A 70 -5.47 7.72 4.76
N GLN A 71 -6.64 7.81 4.12
CA GLN A 71 -7.35 6.65 3.56
C GLN A 71 -6.42 5.81 2.65
N ALA A 72 -5.79 6.47 1.67
CA ALA A 72 -4.90 5.81 0.72
C ALA A 72 -3.63 5.21 1.35
N THR A 73 -3.10 5.85 2.40
CA THR A 73 -1.92 5.33 3.08
C THR A 73 -2.28 4.10 3.91
N VAL A 74 -3.37 4.18 4.67
CA VAL A 74 -3.81 3.14 5.59
C VAL A 74 -4.28 1.88 4.85
N ILE A 75 -5.04 2.02 3.77
CA ILE A 75 -5.50 0.88 2.96
C ILE A 75 -4.34 0.08 2.38
N ASN A 76 -3.30 0.77 1.88
CA ASN A 76 -2.08 0.14 1.38
C ASN A 76 -1.36 -0.69 2.45
N TYR A 77 -1.34 -0.23 3.71
CA TYR A 77 -0.76 -0.99 4.81
C TYR A 77 -1.62 -2.19 5.21
N ILE A 78 -2.95 -2.06 5.20
CA ILE A 78 -3.87 -3.17 5.49
C ILE A 78 -3.70 -4.27 4.44
N LEU A 79 -3.73 -3.92 3.15
CA LEU A 79 -3.51 -4.88 2.05
C LEU A 79 -2.14 -5.55 2.17
N ARG A 80 -1.10 -4.78 2.50
CA ARG A 80 0.25 -5.33 2.74
C ARG A 80 0.27 -6.34 3.89
N SER A 81 -0.42 -6.06 5.00
CA SER A 81 -0.53 -7.00 6.13
C SER A 81 -1.21 -8.29 5.70
N TYR A 82 -2.35 -8.19 5.01
CA TYR A 82 -3.08 -9.37 4.56
C TYR A 82 -2.29 -10.22 3.56
N ILE A 83 -1.54 -9.59 2.65
CA ILE A 83 -0.67 -10.32 1.72
C ILE A 83 0.47 -11.02 2.46
N LYS A 84 1.02 -10.40 3.51
CA LYS A 84 2.09 -10.98 4.33
C LYS A 84 1.61 -12.21 5.12
N ASP A 85 0.37 -12.18 5.59
CA ASP A 85 -0.26 -13.26 6.35
C ASP A 85 -0.97 -14.31 5.49
N HIS A 86 -0.89 -14.17 4.17
CA HIS A 86 -1.60 -15.03 3.20
C HIS A 86 -3.13 -15.00 3.32
N LEU A 87 -3.70 -13.92 3.88
CA LEU A 87 -5.14 -13.69 4.03
C LEU A 87 -5.75 -13.07 2.76
N TYR A 88 -5.56 -13.71 1.61
CA TYR A 88 -5.93 -13.15 0.30
C TYR A 88 -7.45 -12.93 0.13
N ASN A 89 -8.28 -13.80 0.71
CA ASN A 89 -9.73 -13.64 0.66
C ASN A 89 -10.21 -12.38 1.39
N GLN A 90 -9.60 -12.08 2.55
CA GLN A 90 -9.92 -10.85 3.29
C GLN A 90 -9.46 -9.61 2.53
N ALA A 91 -8.30 -9.69 1.87
CA ALA A 91 -7.79 -8.59 1.05
C ALA A 91 -8.67 -8.31 -0.17
N ALA A 92 -9.16 -9.35 -0.85
CA ALA A 92 -10.08 -9.20 -1.97
C ALA A 92 -11.42 -8.58 -1.54
N ASN A 93 -11.99 -9.05 -0.43
CA ASN A 93 -13.21 -8.46 0.13
C ASN A 93 -13.00 -6.97 0.50
N LEU A 94 -11.82 -6.61 1.00
CA LEU A 94 -11.50 -5.22 1.31
C LEU A 94 -11.46 -4.36 0.04
N ILE A 95 -10.85 -4.85 -1.04
CA ILE A 95 -10.79 -4.14 -2.34
C ILE A 95 -12.20 -3.90 -2.89
N GLU A 96 -13.09 -4.88 -2.77
CA GLU A 96 -14.49 -4.74 -3.24
C GLU A 96 -15.27 -3.68 -2.45
N ILE A 97 -14.98 -3.52 -1.15
CA ILE A 97 -15.70 -2.60 -0.26
C ILE A 97 -15.07 -1.19 -0.28
N CYS A 98 -13.75 -1.10 -0.42
CA CYS A 98 -12.99 0.12 -0.23
C CYS A 98 -12.40 0.59 -1.56
N SER A 99 -12.97 1.64 -2.14
CA SER A 99 -12.40 2.33 -3.29
C SER A 99 -11.37 3.37 -2.85
N LEU A 100 -10.27 3.46 -3.59
CA LEU A 100 -9.29 4.51 -3.39
C LEU A 100 -9.85 5.86 -3.92
N PRO A 101 -9.76 6.95 -3.16
CA PRO A 101 -10.21 8.27 -3.63
C PRO A 101 -9.36 8.83 -4.78
N GLU A 102 -9.92 9.78 -5.53
CA GLU A 102 -9.31 10.31 -6.77
C GLU A 102 -8.12 11.25 -6.51
N ASN A 103 -8.18 12.10 -5.49
CA ASN A 103 -7.17 13.14 -5.21
C ASN A 103 -6.06 12.62 -4.29
N VAL A 104 -5.46 11.48 -4.68
CA VAL A 104 -4.41 10.79 -3.93
C VAL A 104 -3.06 10.97 -4.63
N SER A 105 -1.98 11.01 -3.84
CA SER A 105 -0.62 11.00 -4.39
C SER A 105 -0.42 9.86 -5.41
N PRO A 106 0.16 10.12 -6.60
CA PRO A 106 0.37 9.09 -7.62
C PRO A 106 1.18 7.90 -7.10
N ASN A 107 2.07 8.15 -6.14
CA ASN A 107 2.86 7.10 -5.48
C ASN A 107 2.01 6.14 -4.64
N GLN A 108 0.97 6.63 -3.97
CA GLN A 108 0.07 5.77 -3.20
C GLN A 108 -0.90 5.02 -4.11
N GLN A 109 -1.36 5.66 -5.19
CA GLN A 109 -2.15 5.00 -6.24
C GLN A 109 -1.37 3.85 -6.89
N ALA A 110 -0.10 4.09 -7.26
CA ALA A 110 0.76 3.06 -7.84
C ALA A 110 0.94 1.84 -6.91
N ARG A 111 1.11 2.08 -5.60
CA ARG A 111 1.21 1.00 -4.60
C ARG A 111 -0.10 0.23 -4.46
N ASN A 112 -1.23 0.91 -4.45
CA ASN A 112 -2.52 0.25 -4.33
C ASN A 112 -2.77 -0.68 -5.52
N LEU A 113 -2.64 -0.15 -6.74
CA LEU A 113 -2.77 -0.93 -7.98
C LEU A 113 -1.83 -2.15 -8.01
N TYR A 114 -0.62 -2.01 -7.47
CA TYR A 114 0.30 -3.15 -7.35
C TYR A 114 -0.21 -4.23 -6.38
N TYR A 115 -0.81 -3.84 -5.25
CA TYR A 115 -1.38 -4.79 -4.29
C TYR A 115 -2.65 -5.45 -4.84
N GLU A 116 -3.54 -4.69 -5.45
CA GLU A 116 -4.74 -5.20 -6.14
C GLU A 116 -4.35 -6.23 -7.20
N ALA A 117 -3.44 -5.88 -8.11
CA ALA A 117 -2.98 -6.79 -9.14
C ALA A 117 -2.36 -8.08 -8.58
N LYS A 118 -1.64 -7.98 -7.45
CA LYS A 118 -1.05 -9.16 -6.81
C LYS A 118 -2.13 -10.09 -6.25
N ILE A 119 -3.18 -9.53 -5.65
CA ILE A 119 -4.30 -10.30 -5.11
C ILE A 119 -5.11 -10.95 -6.24
N GLU A 120 -5.41 -10.20 -7.29
CA GLU A 120 -6.11 -10.68 -8.49
C GLU A 120 -5.33 -11.81 -9.20
N ALA A 121 -4.02 -11.66 -9.35
CA ALA A 121 -3.18 -12.70 -9.92
C ALA A 121 -3.23 -14.00 -9.09
N ILE A 122 -3.30 -13.90 -7.75
CA ILE A 122 -3.44 -15.07 -6.87
C ILE A 122 -4.84 -15.70 -7.01
N GLN A 123 -5.87 -14.90 -7.27
CA GLN A 123 -7.23 -15.34 -7.56
C GLN A 123 -7.44 -15.83 -9.00
N MET A 124 -6.37 -15.95 -9.80
CA MET A 124 -6.40 -16.37 -11.21
C MET A 124 -7.13 -15.37 -12.15
N LYS A 125 -7.32 -14.12 -11.73
CA LYS A 125 -7.87 -13.02 -12.53
C LYS A 125 -6.75 -12.31 -13.28
N TYR A 126 -6.11 -13.02 -14.22
CA TYR A 126 -4.85 -12.59 -14.81
C TYR A 126 -4.98 -11.38 -15.75
N ALA A 127 -6.09 -11.27 -16.49
CA ALA A 127 -6.30 -10.17 -17.43
C ALA A 127 -6.45 -8.83 -16.68
N GLU A 128 -7.24 -8.83 -15.61
CA GLU A 128 -7.45 -7.69 -14.71
C GLU A 128 -6.15 -7.31 -14.00
N ALA A 129 -5.44 -8.31 -13.46
CA ALA A 129 -4.16 -8.11 -12.82
C ALA A 129 -3.15 -7.45 -13.77
N GLN A 130 -3.08 -7.88 -15.04
CA GLN A 130 -2.17 -7.30 -16.02
C GLN A 130 -2.45 -5.81 -16.25
N VAL A 131 -3.72 -5.43 -16.38
CA VAL A 131 -4.13 -4.02 -16.54
C VAL A 131 -3.71 -3.20 -15.33
N HIS A 132 -3.98 -3.68 -14.12
CA HIS A 132 -3.62 -3.00 -12.89
C HIS A 132 -2.10 -2.86 -12.71
N VAL A 133 -1.29 -3.89 -13.02
CA VAL A 133 0.18 -3.76 -12.97
C VAL A 133 0.70 -2.75 -13.99
N ILE A 134 0.17 -2.74 -15.22
CA ILE A 134 0.59 -1.77 -16.25
C ILE A 134 0.29 -0.34 -15.77
N HIS A 135 -0.88 -0.11 -15.17
CA HIS A 135 -1.22 1.19 -14.59
C HIS A 135 -0.33 1.56 -13.40
N ALA A 136 0.00 0.60 -12.54
CA ALA A 136 0.93 0.81 -11.42
C ALA A 136 2.32 1.24 -11.90
N ILE A 137 2.86 0.61 -12.96
CA ILE A 137 4.16 0.94 -13.54
C ILE A 137 4.14 2.34 -14.15
N ARG A 138 3.07 2.71 -14.87
CA ARG A 138 2.92 4.04 -15.49
C ARG A 138 2.82 5.17 -14.47
N LYS A 139 2.17 4.92 -13.32
CA LYS A 139 2.02 5.90 -12.24
C LYS A 139 3.26 6.00 -11.34
N ALA A 140 4.16 5.02 -11.37
CA ALA A 140 5.40 5.08 -10.62
C ALA A 140 6.35 6.14 -11.20
N SER A 141 7.03 6.89 -10.34
CA SER A 141 8.06 7.84 -10.77
C SER A 141 9.21 7.12 -11.48
N GLU A 142 9.69 7.69 -12.59
CA GLU A 142 10.85 7.17 -13.33
C GLU A 142 12.16 7.44 -12.59
N TYR A 143 12.28 8.59 -11.93
CA TYR A 143 13.50 9.04 -11.27
C TYR A 143 13.65 8.53 -9.82
N VAL A 144 12.54 8.23 -9.15
CA VAL A 144 12.53 7.84 -7.73
C VAL A 144 11.79 6.52 -7.55
N GLY A 145 12.47 5.53 -6.97
CA GLY A 145 11.85 4.25 -6.61
C GLY A 145 12.07 3.11 -7.61
N LYS A 146 13.27 3.01 -8.19
CA LYS A 146 13.73 1.89 -9.06
C LYS A 146 13.36 0.51 -8.51
N ALA A 147 13.50 0.30 -7.19
CA ALA A 147 13.15 -0.96 -6.54
C ALA A 147 11.66 -1.34 -6.69
N PHE A 148 10.75 -0.37 -6.60
CA PHE A 148 9.32 -0.61 -6.80
C PHE A 148 9.02 -0.96 -8.25
N ARG A 149 9.59 -0.23 -9.21
CA ARG A 149 9.45 -0.52 -10.64
C ARG A 149 9.92 -1.93 -10.99
N ILE A 150 11.11 -2.32 -10.54
CA ILE A 150 11.63 -3.68 -10.76
C ILE A 150 10.64 -4.72 -10.21
N GLN A 151 10.10 -4.48 -9.02
CA GLN A 151 9.16 -5.41 -8.40
C GLN A 151 7.81 -5.49 -9.15
N ALA A 152 7.31 -4.37 -9.66
CA ALA A 152 6.11 -4.33 -10.48
C ALA A 152 6.33 -4.96 -11.86
N LEU A 153 7.48 -4.73 -12.50
CA LEU A 153 7.86 -5.36 -13.77
C LEU A 153 7.96 -6.88 -13.63
N LYS A 154 8.56 -7.38 -12.56
CA LYS A 154 8.58 -8.82 -12.26
C LYS A 154 7.17 -9.39 -12.16
N LEU A 155 6.27 -8.71 -11.45
CA LEU A 155 4.88 -9.14 -11.34
C LEU A 155 4.19 -9.14 -12.71
N ARG A 156 4.39 -8.10 -13.54
CA ARG A 156 3.87 -8.03 -14.90
C ARG A 156 4.32 -9.24 -15.73
N ILE A 157 5.62 -9.54 -15.72
CA ILE A 157 6.20 -10.66 -16.46
C ILE A 157 5.57 -11.99 -16.01
N ILE A 158 5.43 -12.19 -14.70
CA ILE A 158 4.80 -13.39 -14.15
C ILE A 158 3.35 -13.51 -14.63
N VAL A 159 2.55 -12.46 -14.54
CA VAL A 159 1.15 -12.47 -14.98
C VAL A 159 1.04 -12.74 -16.48
N THR A 160 1.87 -12.10 -17.31
CA THR A 160 1.89 -12.34 -18.76
C THR A 160 2.25 -13.79 -19.11
N LEU A 161 3.23 -14.37 -18.43
CA LEU A 161 3.58 -15.78 -18.61
C LEU A 161 2.45 -16.72 -18.19
N LEU A 162 1.72 -16.40 -17.11
CA LEU A 162 0.56 -17.18 -16.65
C LEU A 162 -0.62 -17.12 -17.63
N MET A 163 -0.74 -16.04 -18.41
CA MET A 163 -1.71 -15.94 -19.50
C MET A 163 -1.31 -16.72 -20.76
N GLY A 164 -0.07 -17.26 -20.80
CA GLY A 164 0.46 -17.99 -21.95
C GLY A 164 1.08 -17.10 -23.03
N GLU A 165 1.23 -15.80 -22.76
CA GLU A 165 1.87 -14.86 -23.67
C GLU A 165 3.38 -14.76 -23.39
N ILE A 166 4.17 -14.51 -24.44
CA ILE A 166 5.61 -14.32 -24.31
C ILE A 166 5.88 -12.82 -24.05
N PRO A 167 6.47 -12.45 -22.91
CA PRO A 167 6.78 -11.05 -22.60
C PRO A 167 7.90 -10.53 -23.50
N ASP A 168 7.82 -9.25 -23.85
CA ASP A 168 8.87 -8.59 -24.64
C ASP A 168 10.19 -8.55 -23.85
N ARG A 169 11.30 -8.83 -24.56
CA ARG A 169 12.66 -8.84 -24.01
C ARG A 169 13.10 -7.46 -23.51
N SER A 170 12.54 -6.39 -24.08
CA SER A 170 12.81 -5.01 -23.65
C SER A 170 12.48 -4.79 -22.16
N LEU A 171 11.49 -5.52 -21.61
CA LEU A 171 11.06 -5.42 -20.21
C LEU A 171 12.13 -5.85 -19.20
N PHE A 172 13.13 -6.60 -19.64
CA PHE A 172 14.23 -7.07 -18.79
C PHE A 172 15.44 -6.12 -18.81
N SER A 173 15.43 -5.11 -19.69
CA SER A 173 16.52 -4.13 -19.86
C SER A 173 16.05 -2.75 -19.40
N ASP A 174 15.93 -2.54 -18.09
CA ASP A 174 15.85 -1.17 -17.56
C ASP A 174 17.27 -0.56 -17.68
N PRO A 175 17.46 0.57 -18.39
CA PRO A 175 18.74 1.27 -18.39
C PRO A 175 19.07 1.73 -16.96
N ASP A 176 20.31 1.51 -16.54
CA ASP A 176 20.74 1.70 -15.16
C ASP A 176 20.67 3.14 -14.67
#